data_AF-B4SL56-F1
#
_entry.id   AF-B4SL56-F1
#
_cell.length_a   1.000
_cell.length_b   1.000
_cell.length_c   1.000
_cell.angle_alpha   90.00
_cell.angle_beta   90.00
_cell.angle_gamma   90.00
#
_symmetry.space_group_name_H-M   'P 1'
#
loop_
_entity.id
_entity.type
_entity.pdbx_description
1 polymer ?
#
loop_
_entity_poly.entity_id
_entity_poly.type
_entity_poly.pdbx_seq_one_letter_code
_entity_poly.pdbx_strand_id
1 'polypeptide(L)'
;MSYSLHQFAFQYYPYIAVAVLLIGSWARYDKAMYTWRTGSSQMLSDKGMRIGSNCFHIGILAILGGHLVGLLTPHAVYEHFITSSQKQMLAMVVGGVFGALCFIGISILLVRRLFNARVRATGSFGDTLVLVLLFAQLCLGLYSIRISSGHLDGGVMVQLAEWAQHIVTFRAGAADYIEGVSWVYKMHIFLGLTLFLIAPFTRLVHVWSIPISYLWRPYQVVRRRQATLRYGPRE
;
A
#
# COMPACT_ATOMS: atom_id res chain seq x y z
N MET A 1 12.14 0.08 23.49
CA MET A 1 12.87 -0.54 22.36
C MET A 1 14.31 -0.08 22.46
N SER A 2 15.31 -0.96 22.25
CA SER A 2 16.71 -0.52 22.27
C SER A 2 16.99 0.41 21.09
N TYR A 3 17.95 1.33 21.24
CA TYR A 3 18.34 2.28 20.20
C TYR A 3 18.67 1.60 18.86
N SER A 4 19.39 0.48 18.91
CA SER A 4 19.75 -0.30 17.70
C SER A 4 18.52 -0.87 16.97
N LEU A 5 17.52 -1.37 17.70
CA LEU A 5 16.28 -1.87 17.10
C LEU A 5 15.45 -0.72 16.49
N HIS A 6 15.48 0.46 17.11
CA HIS A 6 14.84 1.66 16.58
C HIS A 6 15.44 2.10 15.25
N GLN A 7 16.77 2.20 15.20
CA GLN A 7 17.51 2.53 13.97
C GLN A 7 17.27 1.46 12.90
N PHE A 8 17.31 0.18 13.25
CA PHE A 8 16.98 -0.88 12.30
C PHE A 8 15.59 -0.72 11.71
N ALA A 9 14.56 -0.57 12.54
CA ALA A 9 13.17 -0.53 12.10
C ALA A 9 12.81 0.73 11.27
N PHE A 10 13.37 1.89 11.60
CA PHE A 10 12.94 3.17 11.03
C PHE A 10 13.98 3.89 10.16
N GLN A 11 15.25 3.49 10.18
CA GLN A 11 16.27 3.99 9.25
C GLN A 11 16.58 2.96 8.15
N TYR A 12 16.89 1.71 8.51
CA TYR A 12 17.42 0.72 7.55
C TYR A 12 16.34 -0.13 6.88
N TYR A 13 15.39 -0.65 7.65
CA TYR A 13 14.31 -1.51 7.16
C TYR A 13 13.48 -0.89 6.01
N PRO A 14 13.19 0.43 5.98
CA PRO A 14 12.51 1.05 4.84
C PRO A 14 13.24 0.82 3.51
N TYR A 15 14.56 0.96 3.48
CA TYR A 15 15.36 0.74 2.27
C TYR A 15 15.34 -0.72 1.82
N ILE A 16 15.40 -1.66 2.76
CA ILE A 16 15.29 -3.09 2.47
C ILE A 16 13.92 -3.41 1.86
N ALA A 17 12.84 -2.94 2.50
CA ALA A 17 11.48 -3.16 2.04
C ALA A 17 11.23 -2.60 0.63
N VAL A 18 11.68 -1.37 0.36
CA VAL A 18 11.53 -0.73 -0.96
C VAL A 18 12.43 -1.39 -2.00
N ALA A 19 13.67 -1.74 -1.67
CA ALA A 19 14.56 -2.44 -2.61
C ALA A 19 13.97 -3.79 -3.03
N VAL A 20 13.46 -4.59 -2.08
CA VAL A 20 12.81 -5.86 -2.38
C VAL A 20 11.52 -5.65 -3.17
N LEU A 21 10.71 -4.64 -2.83
CA LEU A 21 9.51 -4.28 -3.60
C LEU A 21 9.85 -4.04 -5.08
N LEU A 22 10.85 -3.20 -5.36
CA LEU A 22 11.21 -2.80 -6.72
C LEU A 22 11.89 -3.94 -7.49
N ILE A 23 12.96 -4.51 -6.92
CA ILE A 23 13.75 -5.57 -7.58
C ILE A 23 12.91 -6.85 -7.73
N GLY A 24 12.16 -7.22 -6.68
CA GLY A 24 11.29 -8.39 -6.71
C GLY A 24 10.15 -8.23 -7.72
N SER A 25 9.55 -7.03 -7.82
CA SER A 25 8.51 -6.77 -8.82
C SER A 25 9.09 -6.83 -10.23
N TRP A 26 10.25 -6.24 -10.47
CA TRP A 26 10.92 -6.31 -11.77
C TRP A 26 11.26 -7.76 -12.16
N ALA A 27 11.93 -8.51 -11.28
CA ALA A 27 12.29 -9.90 -11.56
C ALA A 27 11.06 -10.77 -11.85
N ARG A 28 9.95 -10.58 -11.12
CA ARG A 28 8.71 -11.31 -11.35
C ARG A 28 8.04 -10.91 -12.67
N TYR A 29 8.10 -9.64 -13.05
CA TYR A 29 7.57 -9.17 -14.33
C TYR A 29 8.29 -9.83 -15.51
N ASP A 30 9.62 -9.85 -15.49
CA ASP A 30 10.43 -10.38 -16.59
C ASP A 30 10.44 -11.92 -16.63
N LYS A 31 10.51 -12.59 -15.47
CA LYS A 31 10.70 -14.05 -15.39
C LYS A 31 9.42 -14.84 -15.18
N ALA A 32 8.36 -14.23 -14.67
CA ALA A 32 7.16 -14.95 -14.22
C ALA A 32 5.85 -14.22 -14.58
N MET A 33 5.79 -13.63 -15.78
CA MET A 33 4.63 -12.87 -16.29
C MET A 33 3.29 -13.61 -16.14
N TYR A 34 3.25 -14.95 -16.29
CA TYR A 34 2.01 -15.72 -16.11
C TYR A 34 1.42 -15.61 -14.69
N THR A 35 2.26 -15.36 -13.69
CA THR A 35 1.84 -15.16 -12.29
C THR A 35 1.40 -13.71 -12.01
N TRP A 36 1.56 -12.80 -12.96
CA TRP A 36 1.25 -11.37 -12.84
C TRP A 36 -0.24 -11.12 -13.12
N ARG A 37 -1.09 -11.41 -12.13
CA ARG A 37 -2.55 -11.33 -12.26
C ARG A 37 -3.22 -10.92 -10.96
N THR A 38 -4.41 -10.31 -11.07
CA THR A 38 -5.22 -9.87 -9.92
C THR A 38 -5.70 -11.03 -9.04
N GLY A 39 -5.83 -12.25 -9.58
CA GLY A 39 -6.37 -13.41 -8.86
C GLY A 39 -7.85 -13.24 -8.50
N SER A 40 -8.68 -12.86 -9.48
CA SER A 40 -10.13 -12.70 -9.26
C SER A 40 -10.77 -14.02 -8.83
N SER A 41 -11.63 -13.96 -7.82
CA SER A 41 -12.43 -15.10 -7.35
C SER A 41 -13.93 -14.87 -7.51
N GLN A 42 -14.32 -13.81 -8.24
CA GLN A 42 -15.72 -13.39 -8.35
C GLN A 42 -16.58 -14.46 -9.04
N MET A 43 -16.05 -15.12 -10.08
CA MET A 43 -16.75 -16.18 -10.80
C MET A 43 -17.15 -17.37 -9.90
N LEU A 44 -16.34 -17.68 -8.89
CA LEU A 44 -16.59 -18.80 -7.96
C LEU A 44 -17.70 -18.48 -6.96
N SER A 45 -17.83 -17.19 -6.59
CA SER A 45 -18.85 -16.69 -5.68
C SER A 45 -18.98 -15.17 -5.82
N ASP A 46 -20.08 -14.70 -6.37
CA ASP A 46 -20.37 -13.27 -6.55
C ASP A 46 -20.90 -12.60 -5.26
N LYS A 47 -21.53 -13.36 -4.37
CA LYS A 47 -22.12 -12.88 -3.10
C LYS A 47 -21.14 -11.99 -2.32
N GLY A 48 -21.55 -10.73 -2.10
CA GLY A 48 -20.78 -9.72 -1.37
C GLY A 48 -19.56 -9.15 -2.11
N MET A 49 -19.17 -9.71 -3.26
CA MET A 49 -17.95 -9.31 -3.97
C MET A 49 -18.04 -7.88 -4.52
N ARG A 50 -19.17 -7.50 -5.11
CA ARG A 50 -19.33 -6.16 -5.72
C ARG A 50 -19.22 -5.04 -4.68
N ILE A 51 -19.97 -5.16 -3.59
CA ILE A 51 -19.95 -4.18 -2.49
C ILE A 51 -18.59 -4.21 -1.78
N GLY A 52 -18.14 -5.40 -1.36
CA GLY A 52 -16.88 -5.56 -0.65
C GLY A 52 -15.68 -5.05 -1.44
N SER A 53 -15.59 -5.41 -2.72
CA SER A 53 -14.51 -4.98 -3.61
C SER A 53 -14.56 -3.47 -3.87
N ASN A 54 -15.73 -2.90 -4.16
CA ASN A 54 -15.82 -1.46 -4.46
C ASN A 54 -15.50 -0.61 -3.23
N CYS A 55 -16.10 -0.93 -2.07
CA CYS A 55 -15.84 -0.21 -0.82
C CYS A 55 -14.35 -0.30 -0.44
N PHE A 56 -13.75 -1.49 -0.55
CA PHE A 56 -12.33 -1.68 -0.27
C PHE A 56 -11.45 -0.85 -1.21
N HIS A 57 -11.64 -0.97 -2.52
CA HIS A 57 -10.75 -0.32 -3.49
C HIS A 57 -10.93 1.21 -3.52
N ILE A 58 -12.16 1.74 -3.43
CA ILE A 58 -12.38 3.18 -3.34
C ILE A 58 -11.73 3.73 -2.06
N GLY A 59 -11.94 3.04 -0.93
CA GLY A 59 -11.34 3.44 0.34
C GLY A 59 -9.81 3.41 0.31
N ILE A 60 -9.21 2.28 -0.08
CA ILE A 60 -7.75 2.13 -0.07
C ILE A 60 -7.06 3.06 -1.07
N LEU A 61 -7.64 3.32 -2.24
CA LEU A 61 -7.05 4.24 -3.22
C LEU A 61 -7.05 5.68 -2.70
N ALA A 62 -8.13 6.12 -2.06
CA ALA A 62 -8.20 7.44 -1.44
C ALA A 62 -7.21 7.57 -0.27
N ILE A 63 -7.09 6.52 0.57
CA ILE A 63 -6.13 6.48 1.68
C ILE A 63 -4.70 6.54 1.15
N LEU A 64 -4.35 5.73 0.15
CA LEU A 64 -3.00 5.70 -0.44
C LEU A 64 -2.65 7.04 -1.10
N GLY A 65 -3.58 7.64 -1.85
CA GLY A 65 -3.41 8.98 -2.41
C GLY A 65 -3.22 10.05 -1.33
N GLY A 66 -4.03 9.99 -0.27
CA GLY A 66 -3.89 10.85 0.90
C GLY A 66 -2.56 10.68 1.63
N HIS A 67 -2.04 9.46 1.75
CA HIS A 67 -0.71 9.21 2.33
C HIS A 67 0.40 9.76 1.43
N LEU A 68 0.31 9.54 0.12
CA LEU A 68 1.32 10.00 -0.83
C LEU A 68 1.45 11.53 -0.80
N VAL A 69 0.33 12.23 -0.97
CA VAL A 69 0.31 13.70 -0.93
C VAL A 69 0.57 14.21 0.50
N GLY A 70 -0.02 13.58 1.50
CA GLY A 70 0.12 13.97 2.90
C GLY A 70 1.55 13.89 3.42
N LEU A 71 2.27 12.81 3.12
CA LEU A 71 3.64 12.61 3.62
C LEU A 71 4.70 13.25 2.72
N LEU A 72 4.54 13.19 1.40
CA LEU A 72 5.61 13.57 0.48
C LEU A 72 5.56 15.02 0.01
N THR A 73 4.44 15.74 0.18
CA THR A 73 4.42 17.18 -0.10
C THR A 73 5.24 17.94 0.96
N PRO A 74 6.35 18.61 0.58
CA PRO A 74 7.22 19.30 1.53
C PRO A 74 6.51 20.43 2.26
N HIS A 75 6.94 20.72 3.49
CA HIS A 75 6.34 21.78 4.31
C HIS A 75 6.33 23.15 3.61
N ALA A 76 7.45 23.51 3.00
CA ALA A 76 7.60 24.77 2.26
C ALA A 76 6.61 24.95 1.10
N VAL A 77 6.04 23.86 0.56
CA VAL A 77 5.10 23.94 -0.57
C VAL A 77 3.67 24.17 -0.09
N TYR A 78 3.23 23.46 0.95
CA TYR A 78 1.82 23.50 1.37
C TYR A 78 1.52 24.58 2.41
N GLU A 79 2.51 25.05 3.17
CA GLU A 79 2.35 26.04 4.25
C GLU A 79 1.64 27.31 3.82
N HIS A 80 1.90 27.77 2.59
CA HIS A 80 1.28 28.97 2.03
C HIS A 80 -0.24 28.86 1.85
N PHE A 81 -0.77 27.63 1.80
CA PHE A 81 -2.18 27.36 1.52
C PHE A 81 -2.91 26.70 2.69
N ILE A 82 -2.20 25.87 3.46
CA ILE A 82 -2.78 25.08 4.56
C ILE A 82 -1.78 24.92 5.70
N THR A 83 -2.24 25.17 6.93
CA THR A 83 -1.43 24.92 8.13
C THR A 83 -1.26 23.42 8.39
N SER A 84 -0.22 23.03 9.13
CA SER A 84 0.00 21.64 9.55
C SER A 84 -1.21 21.06 10.30
N SER A 85 -1.81 21.83 11.21
CA SER A 85 -3.03 21.47 11.94
C SER A 85 -4.22 21.21 11.00
N GLN A 86 -4.46 22.10 10.02
CA GLN A 86 -5.54 21.92 9.04
C GLN A 86 -5.29 20.70 8.15
N LYS A 87 -4.04 20.45 7.75
CA LYS A 87 -3.65 19.25 6.98
C LYS A 87 -3.89 17.98 7.79
N GLN A 88 -3.57 17.98 9.08
CA GLN A 88 -3.87 16.86 9.98
C GLN A 88 -5.39 16.64 10.09
N MET A 89 -6.17 17.72 10.26
CA MET A 89 -7.63 17.63 10.34
C MET A 89 -8.23 17.05 9.06
N LEU A 90 -7.75 17.51 7.89
CA LEU A 90 -8.13 16.98 6.59
C LEU A 90 -7.83 15.48 6.51
N ALA A 91 -6.63 15.06 6.91
CA ALA A 91 -6.24 13.65 6.93
C ALA A 91 -7.11 12.82 7.88
N MET A 92 -7.47 13.34 9.06
CA MET A 92 -8.33 12.65 10.02
C MET A 92 -9.76 12.49 9.50
N VAL A 93 -10.35 13.54 8.92
CA VAL A 93 -11.74 13.52 8.42
C VAL A 93 -11.83 12.70 7.14
N VAL A 94 -11.08 13.06 6.11
CA VAL A 94 -11.14 12.40 4.80
C VAL A 94 -10.59 10.98 4.90
N GLY A 95 -9.44 10.80 5.57
CA GLY A 95 -8.86 9.49 5.81
C GLY A 95 -9.74 8.63 6.72
N GLY A 96 -10.45 9.20 7.69
CA GLY A 96 -11.43 8.49 8.52
C GLY A 96 -12.63 7.98 7.73
N VAL A 97 -13.22 8.82 6.86
CA VAL A 97 -14.35 8.45 6.00
C VAL A 97 -13.97 7.33 5.04
N PHE A 98 -12.88 7.50 4.28
CA PHE A 98 -12.42 6.46 3.36
C PHE A 98 -11.85 5.23 4.08
N GLY A 99 -11.30 5.42 5.29
CA GLY A 99 -10.92 4.35 6.21
C GLY A 99 -12.09 3.49 6.64
N ALA A 100 -13.22 4.09 7.02
CA ALA A 100 -14.45 3.38 7.35
C ALA A 100 -15.02 2.63 6.13
N LEU A 101 -15.04 3.26 4.96
CA LEU A 101 -15.45 2.60 3.72
C LEU A 101 -14.55 1.39 3.39
N CYS A 102 -13.24 1.58 3.51
CA CYS A 102 -12.25 0.54 3.33
C CYS A 102 -12.49 -0.61 4.32
N PHE A 103 -12.78 -0.29 5.59
CA PHE A 103 -12.98 -1.24 6.69
C PHE A 103 -14.19 -2.15 6.43
N ILE A 104 -15.31 -1.57 5.99
CA ILE A 104 -16.49 -2.33 5.57
C ILE A 104 -16.12 -3.28 4.42
N GLY A 105 -15.43 -2.76 3.40
CA GLY A 105 -15.02 -3.54 2.23
C GLY A 105 -14.12 -4.73 2.57
N ILE A 106 -13.03 -4.49 3.31
CA ILE A 106 -12.08 -5.53 3.69
C ILE A 106 -12.70 -6.56 4.64
N SER A 107 -13.59 -6.15 5.54
CA SER A 107 -14.29 -7.07 6.44
C SER A 107 -15.14 -8.08 5.65
N ILE A 108 -15.90 -7.59 4.67
CA ILE A 108 -16.70 -8.45 3.76
C ILE A 108 -15.78 -9.41 2.99
N LEU A 109 -14.68 -8.89 2.42
CA LEU A 109 -13.73 -9.69 1.64
C LEU A 109 -13.02 -10.74 2.51
N LEU A 110 -12.66 -10.40 3.75
CA LEU A 110 -11.98 -11.29 4.68
C LEU A 110 -12.89 -12.43 5.15
N VAL A 111 -14.12 -12.11 5.56
CA VAL A 111 -15.15 -13.12 5.89
C VAL A 111 -15.38 -14.03 4.68
N ARG A 112 -15.52 -13.46 3.48
CA ARG A 112 -15.67 -14.25 2.25
C ARG A 112 -14.47 -15.17 2.00
N ARG A 113 -13.24 -14.71 2.23
CA ARG A 113 -12.03 -15.53 2.01
C ARG A 113 -11.90 -16.68 3.02
N LEU A 114 -12.25 -16.44 4.28
CA LEU A 114 -12.09 -17.43 5.35
C LEU A 114 -13.23 -18.46 5.38
N PHE A 115 -14.47 -18.03 5.11
CA PHE A 115 -15.65 -18.87 5.37
C PHE A 115 -16.34 -19.40 4.10
N ASN A 116 -16.12 -18.81 2.93
CA ASN A 116 -16.70 -19.33 1.69
C ASN A 116 -15.91 -20.54 1.19
N ALA A 117 -16.55 -21.73 1.18
CA ALA A 117 -15.90 -22.99 0.82
C ALA A 117 -15.22 -22.96 -0.55
N ARG A 118 -15.85 -22.37 -1.58
CA ARG A 118 -15.28 -22.31 -2.95
C ARG A 118 -14.06 -21.41 -3.01
N VAL A 119 -14.13 -20.24 -2.37
CA VAL A 119 -13.04 -19.25 -2.37
C VAL A 119 -11.86 -19.74 -1.54
N ARG A 120 -12.12 -20.41 -0.42
CA ARG A 120 -11.10 -20.99 0.44
C ARG A 120 -10.38 -22.16 -0.24
N ALA A 121 -11.12 -23.04 -0.90
CA ALA A 121 -10.56 -24.20 -1.58
C ALA A 121 -9.62 -23.85 -2.74
N THR A 122 -9.85 -22.73 -3.44
CA THR A 122 -9.00 -22.27 -4.55
C THR A 122 -8.00 -21.19 -4.17
N GLY A 123 -7.98 -20.77 -2.90
CA GLY A 123 -7.14 -19.67 -2.42
C GLY A 123 -5.73 -20.13 -2.03
N SER A 124 -4.75 -19.24 -2.15
CA SER A 124 -3.41 -19.48 -1.58
C SER A 124 -3.29 -18.93 -0.16
N PHE A 125 -2.33 -19.43 0.61
CA PHE A 125 -1.97 -18.87 1.91
C PHE A 125 -1.62 -17.38 1.80
N GLY A 126 -0.85 -17.00 0.77
CA GLY A 126 -0.46 -15.60 0.52
C GLY A 126 -1.65 -14.66 0.31
N ASP A 127 -2.73 -15.11 -0.33
CA ASP A 127 -3.93 -14.29 -0.51
C ASP A 127 -4.62 -13.97 0.82
N THR A 128 -4.66 -14.94 1.73
CA THR A 128 -5.27 -14.77 3.05
C THR A 128 -4.36 -13.94 3.94
N LEU A 129 -3.05 -14.21 3.92
CA LEU A 129 -2.06 -13.47 4.69
C LEU A 129 -2.10 -11.98 4.37
N VAL A 130 -2.03 -11.60 3.09
CA VAL A 130 -2.08 -10.19 2.67
C VAL A 130 -3.37 -9.53 3.12
N LEU A 131 -4.51 -10.21 3.02
CA LEU A 131 -5.80 -9.64 3.41
C LEU A 131 -5.89 -9.41 4.92
N VAL A 132 -5.34 -10.33 5.73
CA VAL A 132 -5.24 -10.18 7.19
C VAL A 132 -4.29 -9.04 7.56
N LEU A 133 -3.12 -8.95 6.91
CA LEU A 133 -2.16 -7.87 7.18
C LEU A 133 -2.70 -6.50 6.78
N LEU A 134 -3.41 -6.39 5.66
CA LEU A 134 -4.11 -5.16 5.26
C LEU A 134 -5.22 -4.79 6.25
N PHE A 135 -5.96 -5.78 6.78
CA PHE A 135 -6.96 -5.54 7.81
C PHE A 135 -6.33 -4.99 9.09
N ALA A 136 -5.25 -5.62 9.56
CA ALA A 136 -4.49 -5.14 10.73
C ALA A 136 -3.91 -3.73 10.50
N GLN A 137 -3.35 -3.47 9.32
CA GLN A 137 -2.82 -2.15 8.95
C GLN A 137 -3.91 -1.07 9.00
N LEU A 138 -5.10 -1.38 8.48
CA LEU A 138 -6.22 -0.46 8.50
C LEU A 138 -6.72 -0.21 9.93
N CYS A 139 -6.80 -1.24 10.77
CA CYS A 139 -7.13 -1.07 12.19
C CYS A 139 -6.15 -0.15 12.90
N LEU A 140 -4.83 -0.33 12.68
CA LEU A 140 -3.81 0.57 13.23
C LEU A 140 -3.98 2.01 12.74
N GLY A 141 -4.26 2.20 11.45
CA GLY A 141 -4.47 3.53 10.87
C GLY A 141 -5.71 4.22 11.45
N LEU A 142 -6.84 3.51 11.54
CA LEU A 142 -8.05 4.04 12.17
C LEU A 142 -7.85 4.34 13.66
N TYR A 143 -7.14 3.47 14.38
CA TYR A 143 -6.81 3.71 15.79
C TYR A 143 -5.90 4.92 15.97
N SER A 144 -4.96 5.18 15.05
CA SER A 144 -4.12 6.38 15.11
C SER A 144 -4.91 7.68 15.02
N ILE A 145 -6.09 7.70 14.38
CA ILE A 145 -6.98 8.88 14.36
C ILE A 145 -7.44 9.21 15.78
N ARG A 146 -7.73 8.19 16.60
CA ARG A 146 -8.13 8.38 18.00
C ARG A 146 -7.00 8.96 18.86
N ILE A 147 -5.75 8.62 18.53
CA ILE A 147 -4.57 9.19 19.19
C ILE A 147 -4.33 10.62 18.69
N SER A 148 -4.40 10.85 17.38
CA SER A 148 -4.25 12.18 16.76
C SER A 148 -5.27 13.21 17.26
N SER A 149 -6.47 12.78 17.67
CA SER A 149 -7.46 13.69 18.25
C SER A 149 -7.04 14.28 19.60
N GLY A 150 -6.00 13.73 20.25
CA GLY A 150 -5.39 14.30 21.45
C GLY A 150 -4.33 15.37 21.19
N HIS A 151 -3.88 15.58 19.94
CA HIS A 151 -2.83 16.54 19.58
C HIS A 151 -3.10 17.17 18.21
N LEU A 152 -3.98 18.18 18.18
CA LEU A 152 -4.45 18.81 16.94
C LEU A 152 -3.51 19.91 16.39
N ASP A 153 -2.37 20.15 17.05
CA ASP A 153 -1.36 21.14 16.67
C ASP A 153 -0.58 20.76 15.40
N GLY A 154 -0.62 19.49 14.98
CA GLY A 154 0.04 19.02 13.76
C GLY A 154 1.50 18.60 13.94
N GLY A 155 2.09 18.74 15.13
CA GLY A 155 3.52 18.44 15.36
C GLY A 155 3.90 17.00 15.05
N VAL A 156 3.10 16.02 15.51
CA VAL A 156 3.32 14.59 15.22
C VAL A 156 3.19 14.32 13.72
N MET A 157 2.23 14.94 13.04
CA MET A 157 2.08 14.78 11.58
C MET A 157 3.33 15.29 10.85
N VAL A 158 3.90 16.42 11.27
CA VAL A 158 5.14 16.96 10.70
C VAL A 158 6.31 16.00 10.94
N GLN A 159 6.46 15.45 12.15
CA GLN A 159 7.48 14.43 12.44
C GLN A 159 7.38 13.21 11.52
N LEU A 160 6.17 12.69 11.31
CA LEU A 160 5.93 11.56 10.40
C LEU A 160 6.24 11.90 8.94
N ALA A 161 5.90 13.12 8.50
CA ALA A 161 6.21 13.60 7.16
C ALA A 161 7.71 13.79 6.96
N GLU A 162 8.42 14.37 7.92
CA GLU A 162 9.88 14.53 7.89
C GLU A 162 10.59 13.18 7.83
N TRP A 163 10.17 12.21 8.63
CA TRP A 163 10.68 10.83 8.54
C TRP A 163 10.51 10.28 7.11
N ALA A 164 9.29 10.33 6.57
CA ALA A 164 9.01 9.80 5.24
C ALA A 164 9.84 10.51 4.15
N GLN A 165 9.94 11.84 4.23
CA GLN A 165 10.71 12.65 3.30
C GLN A 165 12.21 12.36 3.39
N HIS A 166 12.77 12.19 4.58
CA HIS A 166 14.18 11.80 4.75
C HIS A 166 14.47 10.44 4.13
N ILE A 167 13.58 9.45 4.33
CA ILE A 167 13.74 8.13 3.73
C ILE A 167 13.76 8.21 2.19
N VAL A 168 12.76 8.85 1.57
CA VAL A 168 12.66 8.92 0.10
C VAL A 168 13.71 9.81 -0.56
N THR A 169 14.31 10.74 0.20
CA THR A 169 15.43 11.59 -0.25
C THR A 169 16.80 11.06 0.19
N PHE A 170 16.86 9.84 0.73
CA PHE A 170 18.11 9.17 1.13
C PHE A 170 18.94 9.95 2.16
N ARG A 171 18.28 10.66 3.08
CA ARG A 171 18.92 11.40 4.18
C ARG A 171 19.02 10.55 5.45
N ALA A 172 20.14 10.70 6.16
CA ALA A 172 20.36 10.08 7.47
C ALA A 172 19.53 10.76 8.57
N GLY A 173 19.38 10.10 9.73
CA GLY A 173 18.68 10.67 10.90
C GLY A 173 17.15 10.62 10.81
N ALA A 174 16.58 9.89 9.85
CA ALA A 174 15.13 9.76 9.72
C ALA A 174 14.51 9.15 10.97
N ALA A 175 15.14 8.11 11.54
CA ALA A 175 14.62 7.42 12.71
C ALA A 175 14.37 8.36 13.91
N ASP A 176 15.18 9.40 14.08
CA ASP A 176 15.11 10.29 15.24
C ASP A 176 13.77 11.05 15.29
N TYR A 177 13.16 11.33 14.14
CA TYR A 177 11.81 11.93 14.05
C TYR A 177 10.70 11.03 14.62
N ILE A 178 10.93 9.73 14.74
CA ILE A 178 9.94 8.75 15.20
C ILE A 178 10.10 8.41 16.69
N GLU A 179 11.21 8.80 17.33
CA GLU A 179 11.56 8.33 18.68
C GLU A 179 10.49 8.67 19.73
N GLY A 180 10.01 9.92 19.74
CA GLY A 180 8.97 10.40 20.67
C GLY A 180 7.54 10.06 20.28
N VAL A 181 7.32 9.47 19.10
CA VAL A 181 5.98 9.23 18.57
C VAL A 181 5.33 8.00 19.23
N SER A 182 4.00 8.05 19.43
CA SER A 182 3.21 6.95 20.00
C SER A 182 3.41 5.63 19.25
N TRP A 183 3.32 4.52 19.98
CA TRP A 183 3.57 3.17 19.49
C TRP A 183 2.68 2.79 18.28
N VAL A 184 1.45 3.33 18.20
CA VAL A 184 0.52 3.02 17.10
C VAL A 184 1.10 3.42 15.75
N TYR A 185 1.73 4.60 15.65
CA TYR A 185 2.31 5.08 14.40
C TYR A 185 3.54 4.26 14.03
N LYS A 186 4.36 3.89 15.02
CA LYS A 186 5.51 2.99 14.86
C LYS A 186 5.07 1.63 14.27
N MET A 187 4.04 1.03 14.84
CA MET A 187 3.48 -0.23 14.34
C MET A 187 2.87 -0.09 12.95
N HIS A 188 2.15 1.01 12.70
CA HIS A 188 1.56 1.30 11.39
C HIS A 188 2.64 1.45 10.31
N ILE A 189 3.73 2.17 10.61
CA ILE A 189 4.87 2.31 9.69
C ILE A 189 5.51 0.95 9.43
N PHE A 190 5.84 0.21 10.49
CA PHE A 190 6.53 -1.07 10.37
C PHE A 190 5.72 -2.10 9.58
N LEU A 191 4.42 -2.24 9.88
CA LEU A 191 3.53 -3.13 9.15
C LEU A 191 3.28 -2.66 7.71
N GLY A 192 3.18 -1.35 7.49
CA GLY A 192 3.09 -0.77 6.14
C GLY A 192 4.31 -1.08 5.27
N LEU A 193 5.52 -0.96 5.83
CA LEU A 193 6.77 -1.35 5.15
C LEU A 193 6.85 -2.86 4.94
N THR A 194 6.34 -3.66 5.88
CA THR A 194 6.23 -5.11 5.72
C THR A 194 5.32 -5.48 4.55
N LEU A 195 4.22 -4.75 4.34
CA LEU A 195 3.35 -4.93 3.17
C LEU A 195 4.10 -4.65 1.86
N PHE A 196 4.97 -3.65 1.82
CA PHE A 196 5.83 -3.38 0.65
C PHE A 196 6.84 -4.52 0.42
N LEU A 197 7.46 -5.01 1.49
CA LEU A 197 8.41 -6.12 1.44
C LEU A 197 7.81 -7.39 0.84
N ILE A 198 6.56 -7.74 1.21
CA ILE A 198 5.90 -8.96 0.73
C ILE A 198 5.14 -8.77 -0.59
N ALA A 199 4.88 -7.54 -1.01
CA ALA A 199 4.12 -7.23 -2.21
C ALA A 199 4.58 -7.96 -3.49
N PRO A 200 5.89 -8.04 -3.83
CA PRO A 200 6.32 -8.70 -5.06
C PRO A 200 6.06 -10.21 -5.07
N PHE A 201 5.86 -10.84 -3.91
CA PHE A 201 5.62 -12.27 -3.77
C PHE A 201 4.13 -12.63 -3.65
N THR A 202 3.25 -11.63 -3.67
CA THR A 202 1.82 -11.82 -3.41
C THR A 202 0.98 -11.28 -4.56
N ARG A 203 -0.34 -11.27 -4.41
CA ARG A 203 -1.25 -10.68 -5.40
C ARG A 203 -1.10 -9.16 -5.52
N LEU A 204 -0.43 -8.47 -4.60
CA LEU A 204 -0.31 -7.00 -4.59
C LEU A 204 0.39 -6.43 -5.83
N VAL A 205 1.13 -7.25 -6.58
CA VAL A 205 1.71 -6.86 -7.89
C VAL A 205 0.69 -6.29 -8.87
N HIS A 206 -0.60 -6.60 -8.71
CA HIS A 206 -1.65 -6.02 -9.56
C HIS A 206 -1.74 -4.50 -9.49
N VAL A 207 -1.28 -3.88 -8.41
CA VAL A 207 -1.29 -2.41 -8.24
C VAL A 207 -0.42 -1.71 -9.28
N TRP A 208 0.62 -2.37 -9.79
CA TRP A 208 1.46 -1.83 -10.87
C TRP A 208 0.74 -1.79 -12.23
N SER A 209 -0.38 -2.50 -12.38
CA SER A 209 -1.09 -2.66 -13.66
C SER A 209 -2.42 -1.91 -13.70
N ILE A 210 -2.49 -0.73 -13.06
CA ILE A 210 -3.64 0.17 -13.19
C ILE A 210 -3.78 0.54 -14.68
N PRO A 211 -4.92 0.25 -15.33
CA PRO A 211 -5.06 0.34 -16.79
C PRO A 211 -5.31 1.78 -17.26
N ILE A 212 -4.48 2.74 -16.88
CA ILE A 212 -4.63 4.16 -17.23
C ILE A 212 -4.56 4.35 -18.76
N SER A 213 -3.68 3.59 -19.43
CA SER A 213 -3.53 3.64 -20.89
C SER A 213 -4.77 3.19 -21.65
N TYR A 214 -5.69 2.45 -21.02
CA TYR A 214 -6.93 2.02 -21.63
C TYR A 214 -7.83 3.20 -22.04
N LEU A 215 -7.76 4.33 -21.33
CA LEU A 215 -8.55 5.53 -21.62
C LEU A 215 -8.27 6.11 -23.02
N TRP A 216 -7.09 5.86 -23.58
CA TRP A 216 -6.68 6.33 -24.92
C TRP A 216 -6.37 5.18 -25.88
N ARG A 217 -6.59 3.93 -25.48
CA ARG A 217 -6.26 2.77 -26.31
C ARG A 217 -7.36 2.54 -27.36
N PRO A 218 -7.03 2.37 -28.65
CA PRO A 218 -8.00 1.95 -29.65
C PRO A 218 -8.68 0.63 -29.28
N TYR A 219 -9.96 0.49 -29.60
CA TYR A 219 -10.71 -0.75 -29.35
C TYR A 219 -10.06 -1.94 -30.05
N GLN A 220 -9.71 -1.78 -31.33
CA GLN A 220 -9.06 -2.80 -32.12
C GLN A 220 -7.53 -2.72 -31.96
N VAL A 221 -6.91 -3.82 -31.56
CA VAL A 221 -5.45 -3.94 -31.51
C VAL A 221 -5.03 -5.17 -32.31
N VAL A 222 -4.37 -4.90 -33.43
CA VAL A 222 -3.82 -5.91 -34.33
C VAL A 222 -2.31 -5.94 -34.14
N ARG A 223 -1.75 -7.12 -33.86
CA ARG A 223 -0.30 -7.33 -33.80
C ARG A 223 0.19 -7.82 -35.15
N ARG A 224 1.17 -7.14 -35.74
CA ARG A 224 1.84 -7.59 -36.96
C ARG A 224 2.62 -8.88 -36.67
N ARG A 225 2.80 -9.71 -37.69
CA ARG A 225 3.64 -10.91 -37.61
C ARG A 225 5.07 -10.48 -37.25
N GLN A 226 5.59 -11.02 -36.14
CA GLN A 226 6.99 -10.81 -35.78
C GLN A 226 7.89 -11.57 -36.77
N ALA A 227 9.01 -10.97 -37.16
CA ALA A 227 10.02 -11.65 -37.95
C ALA A 227 10.50 -12.90 -37.21
N THR A 228 10.78 -13.99 -37.93
CA THR A 228 11.37 -15.18 -37.33
C THR A 228 12.72 -14.83 -36.72
N LEU A 229 12.90 -15.14 -35.42
CA LEU A 229 14.20 -15.04 -34.77
C LEU A 229 15.15 -15.98 -35.51
N ARG A 230 16.13 -15.43 -36.23
CA ARG A 230 17.24 -16.20 -36.79
C ARG A 230 18.17 -16.56 -35.63
N TYR A 231 17.93 -17.71 -35.00
CA TYR A 231 18.98 -18.32 -34.17
C TYR A 231 20.15 -18.63 -35.11
N GLY A 232 21.34 -18.13 -34.78
CA GLY A 232 22.56 -18.44 -35.52
C GLY A 232 22.82 -19.95 -35.53
N PRO A 233 23.75 -20.45 -36.38
CA PRO A 233 24.16 -21.84 -36.32
C PRO A 233 24.53 -22.20 -34.88
N ARG A 234 24.01 -23.32 -34.38
CA ARG A 234 24.45 -23.90 -33.12
C ARG A 234 25.86 -24.44 -33.37
N GLU A 235 26.88 -23.73 -32.91
CA GLU A 235 28.24 -24.27 -32.77
C GLU A 235 28.29 -25.31 -31.66
#